data_AF-A0A3P3QPW8-F1
#
_entry.id   AF-A0A3P3QPW8-F1
#
_cell.length_a   1.000
_cell.length_b   1.000
_cell.length_c   1.000
_cell.angle_alpha   90.00
_cell.angle_beta   90.00
_cell.angle_gamma   90.00
#
_symmetry.space_group_name_H-M   'P 1'
#
loop_
_entity.id
_entity.type
_entity.pdbx_description
1 polymer ?
#
loop_
_entity_poly.entity_id
_entity_poly.type
_entity_poly.pdbx_seq_one_letter_code
_entity_poly.pdbx_strand_id
1 'polypeptide(L)'
;MLYQFFIDANDKDNKVSSKALMILFAVGVIPLILGVDVTKINISIPWLMEVTIEHKDRFVLIYAALLLFSVYRFRLSNTETQRYCRLHSASFFFNSQLLGFLFIKNFIFNKTNIKGVSYNSKKKKEELTFICSDGEYDQRENYGYFYLSINDDGQWEYQLWVAEDMSPCELGFSKYWDLNFDPTVFEGDDLYHHSEYCVIKRTRIKLILRAACCLFSLRAAARDIVCLDYYLPVYCNIGLSMFLVWKYM
;
A
#
# COMPACT_ATOMS: atom_id res chain seq x y z
N MET A 1 -3.40 -4.12 31.73
CA MET A 1 -2.89 -2.78 31.35
C MET A 1 -2.71 -2.64 29.84
N LEU A 2 -1.93 -3.50 29.16
CA LEU A 2 -1.86 -3.52 27.67
C LEU A 2 -3.23 -3.71 26.99
N TYR A 3 -4.07 -4.61 27.53
CA TYR A 3 -5.42 -4.86 27.02
C TYR A 3 -6.37 -3.66 27.18
N GLN A 4 -6.26 -2.91 28.30
CA GLN A 4 -7.02 -1.68 28.53
C GLN A 4 -6.58 -0.57 27.55
N PHE A 5 -5.28 -0.49 27.23
CA PHE A 5 -4.75 0.45 26.24
C PHE A 5 -5.28 0.19 24.82
N PHE A 6 -5.56 -1.07 24.48
CA PHE A 6 -6.23 -1.44 23.23
C PHE A 6 -7.75 -1.16 23.25
N ILE A 7 -8.38 -1.14 24.42
CA ILE A 7 -9.82 -0.86 24.58
C ILE A 7 -10.09 0.64 24.64
N ASP A 8 -9.25 1.42 25.31
CA ASP A 8 -9.43 2.88 25.43
C ASP A 8 -9.06 3.62 24.13
N ALA A 9 -8.27 3.00 23.25
CA ALA A 9 -8.06 3.46 21.86
C ALA A 9 -9.28 3.20 20.94
N ASN A 10 -10.32 2.58 21.46
CA ASN A 10 -11.50 2.14 20.73
C ASN A 10 -12.71 3.07 20.95
N ASP A 11 -12.58 4.13 21.76
CA ASP A 11 -13.67 5.04 22.09
C ASP A 11 -13.50 6.38 21.36
N LYS A 12 -14.34 6.55 20.34
CA LYS A 12 -14.70 7.75 19.54
C LYS A 12 -13.97 8.10 18.25
N ASP A 13 -12.81 7.53 17.94
CA ASP A 13 -12.24 7.56 16.59
C ASP A 13 -11.46 6.26 16.37
N ASN A 14 -11.97 5.35 15.54
CA ASN A 14 -11.44 4.00 15.28
C ASN A 14 -10.03 3.95 14.62
N LYS A 15 -9.13 4.89 14.92
CA LYS A 15 -7.77 4.95 14.40
C LYS A 15 -6.79 4.43 15.45
N VAL A 16 -6.39 3.16 15.30
CA VAL A 16 -5.24 2.63 16.05
C VAL A 16 -4.01 3.48 15.67
N SER A 17 -3.46 4.17 16.66
CA SER A 17 -2.35 5.11 16.45
C SER A 17 -1.05 4.39 16.11
N SER A 18 -0.26 4.95 15.18
CA SER A 18 1.10 4.49 14.85
C SER A 18 1.99 4.44 16.10
N LYS A 19 1.76 5.36 17.05
CA LYS A 19 2.43 5.40 18.36
C LYS A 19 2.22 4.13 19.17
N ALA A 20 1.01 3.54 19.13
CA ALA A 20 0.73 2.30 19.84
C ALA A 20 1.54 1.12 19.27
N LEU A 21 1.67 1.02 17.94
CA LEU A 21 2.55 0.02 17.33
C LEU A 21 4.03 0.23 17.70
N MET A 22 4.47 1.48 17.76
CA MET A 22 5.84 1.80 18.16
C MET A 22 6.12 1.47 19.62
N ILE A 23 5.14 1.68 20.51
CA ILE A 23 5.23 1.26 21.92
C ILE A 23 5.33 -0.26 22.02
N LEU A 24 4.48 -1.01 21.29
CA LEU A 24 4.56 -2.48 21.26
C LEU A 24 5.92 -2.98 20.80
N PHE A 25 6.45 -2.39 19.73
CA PHE A 25 7.79 -2.67 19.24
C PHE A 25 8.85 -2.38 20.30
N ALA A 26 8.81 -1.19 20.94
CA ALA A 26 9.75 -0.81 21.98
C ALA A 26 9.71 -1.77 23.19
N VAL A 27 8.51 -2.18 23.61
CA VAL A 27 8.32 -3.17 24.69
C VAL A 27 8.95 -4.52 24.34
N GLY A 28 8.98 -4.92 23.07
CA GLY A 28 9.63 -6.16 22.64
C GLY A 28 11.14 -6.04 22.47
N VAL A 29 11.61 -4.90 21.94
CA VAL A 29 13.03 -4.68 21.65
C VAL A 29 13.84 -4.36 22.89
N ILE A 30 13.30 -3.59 23.84
CA ILE A 30 14.03 -3.18 25.05
C ILE A 30 14.53 -4.40 25.86
N PRO A 31 13.71 -5.42 26.17
CA PRO A 31 14.17 -6.63 26.85
C PRO A 31 15.24 -7.39 26.07
N LEU A 32 15.13 -7.43 24.73
CA LEU A 32 16.11 -8.08 23.85
C LEU A 32 17.47 -7.36 23.91
N ILE A 33 17.49 -6.03 23.86
CA ILE A 33 18.73 -5.23 23.89
C ILE A 33 19.38 -5.28 25.27
N LEU A 34 18.58 -5.14 26.33
CA LEU A 34 19.10 -5.14 27.71
C LEU A 34 19.60 -6.52 28.16
N GLY A 35 19.40 -7.57 27.36
CA GLY A 35 19.72 -8.94 27.75
C GLY A 35 18.95 -9.37 28.99
N VAL A 36 17.78 -8.76 29.23
CA VAL A 36 16.90 -9.18 30.32
C VAL A 36 16.40 -10.55 29.95
N ASP A 37 16.92 -11.54 30.66
CA ASP A 37 16.52 -12.92 30.49
C ASP A 37 15.08 -13.05 31.02
N VAL A 38 14.12 -12.78 30.13
CA VAL A 38 12.67 -12.97 30.37
C VAL A 38 12.38 -14.41 30.82
N THR A 39 13.35 -15.30 30.60
CA THR A 39 13.37 -16.68 31.06
C THR A 39 13.48 -16.84 32.58
N LYS A 40 13.89 -15.82 33.35
CA LYS A 40 13.96 -15.88 34.82
C LYS A 40 12.87 -15.03 35.50
N ILE A 41 11.76 -14.77 34.83
CA ILE A 41 10.65 -14.08 35.48
C ILE A 41 9.88 -15.11 36.32
N ASN A 42 10.28 -15.25 37.58
CA ASN A 42 9.37 -15.72 38.61
C ASN A 42 8.41 -14.56 38.91
N ILE A 43 7.16 -14.69 38.45
CA ILE A 43 6.11 -13.76 38.86
C ILE A 43 5.68 -14.18 40.27
N SER A 44 6.40 -13.70 41.28
CA SER A 44 5.99 -13.85 42.68
C SER A 44 5.09 -12.66 43.06
N ILE A 45 3.79 -12.82 42.87
CA ILE A 45 2.82 -11.90 43.47
C ILE A 45 2.68 -12.35 44.93
N PRO A 46 2.88 -11.46 45.92
CA PRO A 46 2.60 -11.80 47.30
C PRO A 46 1.18 -12.38 47.38
N TRP A 47 1.00 -13.54 48.03
CA TRP A 47 -0.27 -14.27 48.16
C TRP A 47 -0.75 -15.11 46.95
N LEU A 48 0.00 -15.19 45.85
CA LEU A 48 -0.32 -16.05 44.70
C LEU A 48 0.71 -17.18 44.53
N MET A 49 0.30 -18.32 43.96
CA MET A 49 1.24 -19.39 43.61
C MET A 49 2.27 -18.89 42.60
N GLU A 50 3.53 -19.31 42.79
CA GLU A 50 4.57 -19.13 41.79
C GLU A 50 4.19 -19.93 40.54
N VAL A 51 3.97 -19.23 39.42
CA VAL A 51 3.73 -19.85 38.13
C VAL A 51 5.08 -20.03 37.44
N THR A 52 5.59 -21.27 37.42
CA THR A 52 6.77 -21.62 36.64
C THR A 52 6.36 -21.82 35.18
N ILE A 53 6.86 -20.96 34.30
CA ILE A 53 6.62 -21.09 32.86
C ILE A 53 7.53 -22.19 32.32
N GLU A 54 6.96 -23.37 32.08
CA GLU A 54 7.69 -24.55 31.56
C GLU A 54 8.14 -24.36 30.09
N HIS A 55 7.33 -23.69 29.27
CA HIS A 55 7.58 -23.51 27.84
C HIS A 55 7.70 -22.04 27.44
N LYS A 56 8.84 -21.44 27.78
CA LYS A 56 9.13 -20.00 27.58
C LYS A 56 9.09 -19.61 26.10
N ASP A 57 9.52 -20.49 25.21
CA ASP A 57 9.53 -20.25 23.76
C ASP A 57 8.11 -20.06 23.21
N ARG A 58 7.12 -20.75 23.79
CA ARG A 58 5.71 -20.58 23.40
C ARG A 58 5.18 -19.19 23.73
N PHE A 59 5.62 -18.59 24.83
CA PHE A 59 5.24 -17.21 25.17
C PHE A 59 5.82 -16.21 24.18
N VAL A 60 7.05 -16.42 23.73
CA VAL A 60 7.67 -15.57 22.71
C VAL A 60 6.93 -15.68 21.37
N LEU A 61 6.54 -16.89 20.97
CA LEU A 61 5.74 -17.10 19.76
C LEU A 61 4.34 -16.47 19.86
N ILE A 62 3.68 -16.55 21.02
CA ILE A 62 2.41 -15.85 21.27
C ILE A 62 2.60 -14.33 21.13
N TYR A 63 3.69 -13.78 21.67
CA TYR A 63 4.01 -12.37 21.52
C TYR A 63 4.25 -11.99 20.04
N ALA A 64 4.99 -12.80 19.29
CA ALA A 64 5.16 -12.58 17.84
C ALA A 64 3.83 -12.63 17.08
N ALA A 65 2.92 -13.55 17.44
CA ALA A 65 1.58 -13.59 16.87
C ALA A 65 0.75 -12.34 17.21
N LEU A 66 0.87 -11.83 18.45
CA LEU A 66 0.23 -10.58 18.86
C LEU A 66 0.76 -9.37 18.08
N LEU A 67 2.07 -9.29 17.83
CA LEU A 67 2.66 -8.24 17.00
C LEU A 67 2.08 -8.25 15.58
N LEU A 68 2.01 -9.42 14.95
CA LEU A 68 1.41 -9.57 13.62
C LEU A 68 -0.09 -9.20 13.62
N PHE A 69 -0.82 -9.60 14.66
CA PHE A 69 -2.23 -9.23 14.83
C PHE A 69 -2.41 -7.72 14.99
N SER A 70 -1.55 -7.06 15.77
CA SER A 70 -1.56 -5.59 15.93
C SER A 70 -1.25 -4.88 14.62
N VAL A 71 -0.27 -5.36 13.84
CA VAL A 71 0.02 -4.84 12.49
C VAL A 71 -1.20 -4.99 11.59
N TYR A 72 -1.86 -6.16 11.59
CA TYR A 72 -3.08 -6.38 10.81
C TYR A 72 -4.18 -5.38 11.20
N ARG A 73 -4.47 -5.23 12.49
CA ARG A 73 -5.48 -4.28 13.00
C ARG A 73 -5.14 -2.84 12.63
N PHE A 74 -3.88 -2.43 12.79
CA PHE A 74 -3.42 -1.09 12.42
C PHE A 74 -3.62 -0.77 10.93
N ARG A 75 -3.38 -1.76 10.06
CA ARG A 75 -3.62 -1.59 8.62
C ARG A 75 -5.11 -1.46 8.31
N LEU A 76 -5.96 -2.19 9.02
CA LEU A 76 -7.42 -2.14 8.88
C LEU A 76 -8.02 -0.81 9.38
N SER A 77 -7.45 -0.21 10.43
CA SER A 77 -7.94 1.07 10.98
C SER A 77 -7.48 2.30 10.20
N ASN A 78 -6.40 2.16 9.40
CA ASN A 78 -5.78 3.27 8.67
C ASN A 78 -5.86 3.03 7.16
N THR A 79 -7.03 2.65 6.65
CA THR A 79 -7.26 2.35 5.23
C THR A 79 -6.99 3.55 4.32
N GLU A 80 -7.42 4.75 4.72
CA GLU A 80 -7.16 5.99 3.97
C GLU A 80 -5.67 6.25 3.79
N THR A 81 -4.93 6.32 4.91
CA THR A 81 -3.48 6.51 4.90
C THR A 81 -2.77 5.39 4.14
N GLN A 82 -3.27 4.16 4.25
CA GLN A 82 -2.75 3.03 3.48
C GLN A 82 -2.91 3.26 1.97
N ARG A 83 -4.07 3.74 1.50
CA ARG A 83 -4.31 4.00 0.08
C ARG A 83 -3.36 5.07 -0.44
N TYR A 84 -3.26 6.18 0.28
CA TYR A 84 -2.28 7.24 0.00
C TYR A 84 -0.86 6.69 -0.10
N CYS A 85 -0.40 5.98 0.93
CA CYS A 85 0.95 5.43 0.96
C CYS A 85 1.20 4.43 -0.18
N ARG A 86 0.20 3.63 -0.57
CA ARG A 86 0.30 2.69 -1.69
C ARG A 86 0.37 3.39 -3.04
N LEU A 87 -0.49 4.38 -3.28
CA LEU A 87 -0.48 5.17 -4.51
C LEU A 87 0.80 5.98 -4.63
N HIS A 88 1.25 6.60 -3.55
CA HIS A 88 2.50 7.33 -3.50
C HIS A 88 3.70 6.39 -3.77
N SER A 89 3.71 5.18 -3.19
CA SER A 89 4.74 4.17 -3.50
C SER A 89 4.69 3.71 -4.95
N ALA A 90 3.48 3.54 -5.50
CA ALA A 90 3.30 3.22 -6.92
C ALA A 90 3.80 4.36 -7.82
N SER A 91 3.63 5.62 -7.43
CA SER A 91 4.17 6.76 -8.18
C SER A 91 5.69 6.65 -8.37
N PHE A 92 6.43 6.23 -7.34
CA PHE A 92 7.88 6.00 -7.45
C PHE A 92 8.21 4.80 -8.33
N PHE A 93 7.41 3.75 -8.28
CA PHE A 93 7.56 2.60 -9.16
C PHE A 93 7.39 3.00 -10.63
N PHE A 94 6.33 3.72 -10.97
CA PHE A 94 6.06 4.14 -12.34
C PHE A 94 7.03 5.20 -12.86
N ASN A 95 7.56 6.05 -11.97
CA ASN A 95 8.65 6.98 -12.28
C ASN A 95 10.04 6.31 -12.31
N SER A 96 10.14 5.00 -12.08
CA SER A 96 11.40 4.29 -12.21
C SER A 96 11.72 4.02 -13.69
N GLN A 97 12.98 4.27 -14.07
CA GLN A 97 13.42 4.20 -15.47
C GLN A 97 13.27 2.81 -16.10
N LEU A 98 13.39 1.74 -15.31
CA LEU A 98 13.44 0.38 -15.84
C LEU A 98 12.17 -0.41 -15.55
N LEU A 99 11.86 -0.65 -14.28
CA LEU A 99 10.72 -1.48 -13.89
C LEU A 99 9.37 -0.82 -14.21
N GLY A 100 9.25 0.48 -13.93
CA GLY A 100 8.07 1.27 -14.24
C GLY A 100 7.83 1.33 -15.74
N PHE A 101 8.85 1.72 -16.51
CA PHE A 101 8.79 1.76 -17.96
C PHE A 101 8.41 0.40 -18.58
N LEU A 102 9.06 -0.69 -18.16
CA LEU A 102 8.74 -2.04 -18.63
C LEU A 102 7.30 -2.44 -18.29
N PHE A 103 6.81 -2.07 -17.11
CA PHE A 103 5.42 -2.33 -16.74
C PHE A 103 4.46 -1.55 -17.62
N ILE A 104 4.67 -0.24 -17.81
CA ILE A 104 3.79 0.59 -18.62
C ILE A 104 3.79 0.06 -20.05
N LYS A 105 4.97 -0.25 -20.62
CA LYS A 105 5.11 -0.80 -21.97
C LYS A 105 4.38 -2.14 -22.15
N ASN A 106 4.54 -3.06 -21.20
CA ASN A 106 4.01 -4.41 -21.34
C ASN A 106 2.54 -4.52 -20.94
N PHE A 107 2.10 -3.69 -20.00
CA PHE A 107 0.77 -3.82 -19.39
C PHE A 107 -0.15 -2.66 -19.65
N ILE A 108 0.29 -1.41 -19.83
CA ILE A 108 -0.63 -0.26 -20.02
C ILE A 108 -0.69 0.15 -21.49
N PHE A 109 0.37 0.77 -21.99
CA PHE A 109 0.50 1.26 -23.36
C PHE A 109 1.64 0.51 -24.06
N ASN A 110 1.35 -0.21 -25.13
CA ASN A 110 2.35 -0.88 -25.95
C ASN A 110 3.21 0.11 -26.77
N LYS A 111 2.86 1.40 -26.77
CA LYS A 111 3.60 2.47 -27.42
C LYS A 111 4.69 3.05 -26.51
N THR A 112 5.77 3.54 -27.13
CA THR A 112 6.95 4.09 -26.44
C THR A 112 6.80 5.55 -25.99
N ASN A 113 5.80 6.26 -26.51
CA ASN A 113 5.64 7.71 -26.32
C ASN A 113 4.81 8.04 -25.07
N ILE A 114 5.30 7.60 -23.90
CA ILE A 114 4.72 7.97 -22.61
C ILE A 114 5.35 9.29 -22.18
N LYS A 115 4.53 10.36 -22.13
CA LYS A 115 5.03 11.71 -21.83
C LYS A 115 5.31 11.93 -20.34
N GLY A 116 4.64 11.20 -19.46
CA GLY A 116 4.92 11.27 -18.03
C GLY A 116 3.87 10.57 -17.16
N VAL A 117 4.23 10.43 -15.88
CA VAL A 117 3.36 9.92 -14.82
C VAL A 117 3.24 11.01 -13.76
N SER A 118 2.03 11.52 -13.56
CA SER A 118 1.76 12.53 -12.53
C SER A 118 0.91 11.93 -11.42
N TYR A 119 1.26 12.27 -10.18
CA TYR A 119 0.47 11.95 -9.01
C TYR A 119 -0.36 13.17 -8.63
N ASN A 120 -1.68 13.03 -8.62
CA ASN A 120 -2.58 14.13 -8.26
C ASN A 120 -3.24 13.85 -6.90
N SER A 121 -2.74 14.53 -5.87
CA SER A 121 -3.30 14.47 -4.51
C SER A 121 -4.40 15.50 -4.24
N LYS A 122 -4.66 16.44 -5.16
CA LYS A 122 -5.60 17.56 -4.95
C LYS A 122 -7.03 17.25 -5.41
N LYS A 123 -7.25 16.16 -6.13
CA LYS A 123 -8.59 15.73 -6.55
C LYS A 123 -9.33 15.06 -5.39
N LYS A 124 -10.66 14.97 -5.48
CA LYS A 124 -11.51 14.19 -4.54
C LYS A 124 -11.05 12.72 -4.41
N LYS A 125 -10.34 12.21 -5.42
CA LYS A 125 -9.80 10.86 -5.51
C LYS A 125 -8.32 10.94 -5.87
N GLU A 126 -7.47 10.34 -5.05
CA GLU A 126 -6.03 10.25 -5.33
C GLU A 126 -5.81 9.28 -6.49
N GLU A 127 -5.14 9.76 -7.54
CA GLU A 127 -4.94 8.97 -8.75
C GLU A 127 -3.58 9.26 -9.41
N LEU A 128 -3.08 8.25 -10.11
CA LEU A 128 -1.92 8.34 -10.98
C LEU A 128 -2.41 8.52 -12.41
N THR A 129 -2.00 9.61 -13.04
CA THR A 129 -2.34 9.90 -14.44
C THR A 129 -1.16 9.58 -15.33
N PHE A 130 -1.43 8.80 -16.38
CA PHE A 130 -0.48 8.45 -17.42
C PHE A 130 -0.95 9.08 -18.72
N ILE A 131 -0.07 9.84 -19.37
CA ILE A 131 -0.39 10.53 -20.62
C ILE A 131 0.37 9.84 -21.75
N CYS A 132 -0.38 9.34 -22.73
CA CYS A 132 0.15 8.80 -23.98
C CYS A 132 -0.27 9.72 -25.14
N SER A 133 0.61 9.91 -26.11
CA SER A 133 0.28 10.65 -27.33
C SER A 133 0.87 9.98 -28.57
N ASP A 134 0.12 10.01 -29.66
CA ASP A 134 0.54 9.46 -30.94
C ASP A 134 1.16 10.54 -31.85
N GLY A 135 2.30 11.12 -31.46
CA GLY A 135 3.02 12.08 -32.32
C GLY A 135 3.86 13.14 -31.59
N GLU A 136 4.61 13.92 -32.39
CA GLU A 136 5.29 15.15 -31.97
C GLU A 136 4.27 16.24 -31.59
N TYR A 137 4.68 17.10 -30.66
CA TYR A 137 3.86 17.88 -29.72
C TYR A 137 2.88 18.92 -30.32
N ASP A 138 2.78 19.05 -31.65
CA ASP A 138 2.34 20.30 -32.25
C ASP A 138 0.89 20.35 -32.76
N GLN A 139 0.11 19.26 -32.71
CA GLN A 139 -1.31 19.30 -33.08
C GLN A 139 -2.17 18.59 -32.04
N ARG A 140 -3.27 19.24 -31.66
CA ARG A 140 -4.06 19.04 -30.44
C ARG A 140 -4.82 17.70 -30.34
N GLU A 141 -4.62 16.74 -31.24
CA GLU A 141 -5.74 15.86 -31.56
C GLU A 141 -5.66 14.43 -31.01
N ASN A 142 -4.50 13.92 -30.55
CA ASN A 142 -4.39 12.49 -30.22
C ASN A 142 -3.74 12.19 -28.85
N TYR A 143 -4.49 12.44 -27.76
CA TYR A 143 -4.10 12.06 -26.39
C TYR A 143 -4.97 10.93 -25.82
N GLY A 144 -4.32 10.05 -25.05
CA GLY A 144 -4.95 9.07 -24.19
C GLY A 144 -4.51 9.25 -22.75
N TYR A 145 -5.47 9.32 -21.83
CA TYR A 145 -5.22 9.37 -20.40
C TYR A 145 -5.59 8.04 -19.77
N PHE A 146 -4.66 7.44 -19.04
CA PHE A 146 -4.96 6.31 -18.17
C PHE A 146 -4.83 6.77 -16.72
N TYR A 147 -5.89 6.59 -15.95
CA TYR A 147 -5.92 6.89 -14.52
C TYR A 147 -5.88 5.58 -13.75
N LEU A 148 -5.01 5.51 -12.75
CA LEU A 148 -4.92 4.39 -11.83
C LEU A 148 -5.17 4.89 -10.40
N SER A 149 -6.13 4.28 -9.72
CA SER A 149 -6.50 4.65 -8.35
C SER A 149 -6.76 3.40 -7.50
N ILE A 150 -7.05 3.61 -6.22
CA ILE A 150 -7.42 2.54 -5.27
C ILE A 150 -8.77 2.91 -4.67
N ASN A 151 -9.74 2.02 -4.80
CA ASN A 151 -11.10 2.23 -4.29
C ASN A 151 -11.16 2.12 -2.75
N ASP A 152 -12.33 2.36 -2.16
CA ASP A 152 -12.54 2.26 -0.70
C ASP A 152 -12.28 0.86 -0.14
N ASP A 153 -12.51 -0.18 -0.95
CA ASP A 153 -12.20 -1.59 -0.59
C ASP A 153 -10.70 -1.94 -0.69
N GLY A 154 -9.84 -0.97 -1.04
CA GLY A 154 -8.41 -1.19 -1.21
C GLY A 154 -8.04 -1.99 -2.46
N GLN A 155 -8.95 -2.07 -3.42
CA GLN A 155 -8.75 -2.69 -4.73
C GLN A 155 -8.26 -1.66 -5.75
N TRP A 156 -7.35 -2.11 -6.61
CA TRP A 156 -6.90 -1.30 -7.74
C TRP A 156 -8.02 -1.17 -8.77
N GLU A 157 -8.22 0.05 -9.23
CA GLU A 157 -9.16 0.40 -10.29
C GLU A 157 -8.48 1.32 -11.29
N TYR A 158 -9.01 1.34 -12.51
CA TYR A 158 -8.48 2.15 -13.58
C TYR A 158 -9.60 2.81 -14.39
N GLN A 159 -9.24 3.87 -15.09
CA GLN A 159 -10.13 4.61 -15.98
C GLN A 159 -9.31 5.01 -17.21
N LEU A 160 -9.87 4.87 -18.41
CA LEU A 160 -9.24 5.27 -19.65
C LEU A 160 -10.07 6.37 -20.31
N TRP A 161 -9.40 7.43 -20.75
CA TRP A 161 -9.98 8.51 -21.54
C TRP A 161 -9.21 8.56 -22.86
N VAL A 162 -9.92 8.54 -23.97
CA VAL A 162 -9.35 8.53 -25.33
C VAL A 162 -10.08 9.59 -26.14
N ALA A 163 -9.37 10.37 -26.95
CA ALA A 163 -10.02 11.32 -27.86
C ALA A 163 -11.01 10.60 -28.80
N GLU A 164 -12.08 11.27 -29.22
CA GLU A 164 -13.18 10.65 -29.98
C GLU A 164 -12.73 9.91 -31.26
N ASP A 165 -11.73 10.47 -31.94
CA ASP A 165 -11.20 9.96 -33.20
C ASP A 165 -10.21 8.79 -33.05
N MET A 166 -9.93 8.35 -31.81
CA MET A 166 -9.01 7.25 -31.54
C MET A 166 -9.69 6.05 -30.90
N SER A 167 -9.32 4.87 -31.39
CA SER A 167 -9.59 3.63 -30.70
C SER A 167 -8.54 3.35 -29.61
N PRO A 168 -8.93 2.72 -28.49
CA PRO A 168 -7.99 2.23 -27.47
C PRO A 168 -6.91 1.28 -28.05
N CYS A 169 -7.27 0.54 -29.10
CA CYS A 169 -6.36 -0.32 -29.85
C CYS A 169 -5.26 0.47 -30.57
N GLU A 170 -5.59 1.63 -31.15
CA GLU A 170 -4.63 2.52 -31.80
C GLU A 170 -3.67 3.15 -30.79
N LEU A 171 -4.10 3.41 -29.55
CA LEU A 171 -3.21 3.82 -28.46
C LEU A 171 -2.29 2.68 -27.97
N GLY A 172 -2.41 1.48 -28.56
CA GLY A 172 -1.66 0.30 -28.15
C GLY A 172 -2.04 -0.16 -26.74
N PHE A 173 -3.26 0.15 -26.28
CA PHE A 173 -3.67 -0.22 -24.94
C PHE A 173 -3.69 -1.75 -24.80
N SER A 174 -3.09 -2.25 -23.74
CA SER A 174 -2.81 -3.68 -23.67
C SER A 174 -4.10 -4.50 -23.47
N LYS A 175 -4.13 -5.68 -24.08
CA LYS A 175 -5.22 -6.68 -23.93
C LYS A 175 -5.35 -7.24 -22.50
N TYR A 176 -4.56 -6.75 -21.55
CA TYR A 176 -4.55 -7.23 -20.17
C TYR A 176 -5.62 -6.58 -19.29
N TRP A 177 -6.28 -5.54 -19.78
CA TRP A 177 -7.36 -4.85 -19.07
C TRP A 177 -8.69 -5.23 -19.71
N ASP A 178 -9.64 -5.65 -18.88
CA ASP A 178 -10.98 -6.00 -19.34
C ASP A 178 -11.75 -4.69 -19.55
N LEU A 179 -11.63 -4.14 -20.75
CA LEU A 179 -12.25 -2.88 -21.14
C LEU A 179 -13.75 -3.10 -21.38
N ASN A 180 -14.55 -2.57 -20.47
CA ASN A 180 -15.95 -2.27 -20.74
C ASN A 180 -16.01 -0.77 -21.04
N PHE A 181 -16.01 -0.40 -22.32
CA PHE A 181 -16.32 0.97 -22.70
C PHE A 181 -17.83 1.13 -22.70
N ASP A 182 -18.32 2.03 -21.87
CA ASP A 182 -19.62 2.63 -22.11
C ASP A 182 -19.38 3.85 -22.98
N PRO A 183 -19.91 3.91 -24.22
CA PRO A 183 -19.73 5.08 -25.05
C PRO A 183 -20.53 6.25 -24.43
N THR A 184 -19.87 7.40 -24.35
CA THR A 184 -20.42 8.76 -24.13
C THR A 184 -20.66 9.23 -22.68
N VAL A 185 -19.69 9.99 -22.15
CA VAL A 185 -19.95 11.07 -21.18
C VAL A 185 -19.23 12.32 -21.67
N PHE A 186 -19.99 13.40 -21.87
CA PHE A 186 -19.48 14.69 -22.34
C PHE A 186 -18.91 15.49 -21.16
N GLU A 187 -17.65 15.90 -21.22
CA GLU A 187 -17.07 16.85 -20.28
C GLU A 187 -16.36 18.00 -21.05
N GLY A 188 -17.11 19.05 -21.38
CA GLY A 188 -16.59 20.25 -22.08
C GLY A 188 -16.84 20.30 -23.59
N ASP A 189 -16.10 21.17 -24.30
CA ASP A 189 -16.15 21.35 -25.76
C ASP A 189 -15.32 20.28 -26.53
N ASP A 190 -14.51 19.47 -25.83
CA ASP A 190 -13.68 18.42 -26.41
C ASP A 190 -14.35 17.04 -26.25
N LEU A 191 -14.46 16.26 -27.34
CA LEU A 191 -15.07 14.93 -27.30
C LEU A 191 -14.04 13.85 -26.90
N TYR A 192 -14.28 13.18 -25.77
CA TYR A 192 -13.52 12.03 -25.30
C TYR A 192 -14.43 10.82 -25.08
N HIS A 193 -13.97 9.64 -25.50
CA HIS A 193 -14.49 8.36 -25.03
C HIS A 193 -13.94 8.06 -23.65
N HIS A 194 -14.83 7.78 -22.70
CA HIS A 194 -14.51 7.53 -21.31
C HIS A 194 -14.93 6.11 -20.92
N SER A 195 -14.06 5.36 -20.23
CA SER A 195 -14.44 4.09 -19.60
C SER A 195 -14.77 4.31 -18.13
N GLU A 196 -15.89 3.79 -17.63
CA GLU A 196 -16.17 3.77 -16.18
C GLU A 196 -14.99 3.20 -15.37
N TYR A 197 -14.90 3.58 -14.09
CA TYR A 197 -13.90 3.01 -13.20
C TYR A 197 -14.04 1.50 -13.14
N CYS A 198 -13.05 0.80 -13.69
CA CYS A 198 -13.03 -0.65 -13.77
C CYS A 198 -12.08 -1.22 -12.72
N VAL A 199 -12.59 -2.12 -11.89
CA VAL A 199 -11.75 -2.89 -10.97
C VAL A 199 -10.86 -3.83 -11.77
N ILE A 200 -9.56 -3.85 -11.46
CA ILE A 200 -8.63 -4.80 -12.09
C ILE A 200 -9.08 -6.21 -11.73
N LYS A 201 -9.40 -7.08 -12.69
CA LYS A 201 -9.77 -8.47 -12.39
C LYS A 201 -8.56 -9.39 -12.29
N ARG A 202 -7.54 -9.15 -13.12
CA ARG A 202 -6.38 -10.05 -13.25
C ARG A 202 -5.48 -10.06 -12.02
N THR A 203 -5.37 -11.22 -11.37
CA THR A 203 -4.55 -11.43 -10.17
C THR A 203 -3.06 -11.18 -10.41
N ARG A 204 -2.55 -11.50 -11.60
CA ARG A 204 -1.13 -11.28 -11.94
C ARG A 204 -0.75 -9.79 -11.84
N ILE A 205 -1.55 -8.91 -12.43
CA ILE A 205 -1.32 -7.46 -12.39
C ILE A 205 -1.41 -6.95 -10.95
N LYS A 206 -2.43 -7.39 -10.19
CA LYS A 206 -2.58 -7.05 -8.77
C LYS A 206 -1.35 -7.42 -7.95
N LEU A 207 -0.80 -8.61 -8.18
CA LEU A 207 0.36 -9.10 -7.44
C LEU A 207 1.61 -8.31 -7.80
N ILE A 208 1.83 -8.01 -9.08
CA ILE A 208 2.95 -7.17 -9.53
C ILE A 208 2.86 -5.78 -8.92
N LEU A 209 1.69 -5.13 -8.97
CA LEU A 209 1.48 -3.81 -8.35
C LEU A 209 1.71 -3.84 -6.84
N ARG A 210 1.23 -4.87 -6.14
CA ARG A 210 1.47 -5.04 -4.69
C ARG A 210 2.95 -5.23 -4.37
N ALA A 211 3.65 -6.06 -5.15
CA ALA A 211 5.07 -6.29 -5.00
C ALA A 211 5.88 -5.02 -5.28
N ALA A 212 5.51 -4.28 -6.33
CA ALA A 212 6.10 -2.99 -6.67
C ALA A 212 5.89 -1.96 -5.55
N CYS A 213 4.67 -1.80 -5.03
CA CYS A 213 4.41 -0.92 -3.88
C CYS A 213 5.25 -1.32 -2.66
N CYS A 214 5.41 -2.62 -2.39
CA CYS A 214 6.22 -3.12 -1.27
C CYS A 214 7.72 -2.85 -1.47
N LEU A 215 8.21 -2.93 -2.71
CA LEU A 215 9.61 -2.65 -3.02
C LEU A 215 9.92 -1.15 -2.93
N PHE A 216 9.00 -0.30 -3.36
CA PHE A 216 9.17 1.15 -3.42
C PHE A 216 8.66 1.91 -2.19
N SER A 217 8.00 1.24 -1.24
CA SER A 217 7.50 1.84 0.00
C SER A 217 8.59 2.39 0.91
N LEU A 218 9.77 1.77 0.97
CA LEU A 218 10.92 2.31 1.71
C LEU A 218 11.38 3.64 1.11
N ARG A 219 11.37 3.73 -0.23
CA ARG A 219 11.69 4.97 -0.94
C ARG A 219 10.63 6.04 -0.70
N ALA A 220 9.35 5.66 -0.65
CA ALA A 220 8.26 6.56 -0.29
C ALA A 220 8.39 7.06 1.16
N ALA A 221 8.66 6.16 2.11
CA ALA A 221 8.90 6.50 3.52
C ALA A 221 10.10 7.44 3.70
N ALA A 222 11.17 7.28 2.91
CA ALA A 222 12.32 8.17 2.98
C ALA A 222 12.05 9.59 2.43
N ARG A 223 10.98 9.78 1.65
CA ARG A 223 10.66 11.06 0.97
C ARG A 223 9.45 11.78 1.56
N ASP A 224 8.59 11.07 2.27
CA ASP A 224 7.34 11.58 2.82
C ASP A 224 7.12 11.07 4.25
N ILE A 225 6.93 12.02 5.16
CA ILE A 225 6.74 11.77 6.59
C ILE A 225 5.48 10.96 6.88
N VAL A 226 4.40 11.14 6.09
CA VAL A 226 3.16 10.37 6.26
C VAL A 226 3.41 8.91 5.92
N CYS A 227 4.17 8.66 4.84
CA CYS A 227 4.59 7.32 4.47
C CYS A 227 5.53 6.72 5.52
N LEU A 228 6.44 7.50 6.09
CA LEU A 228 7.34 7.07 7.16
C LEU A 228 6.56 6.64 8.40
N ASP A 229 5.67 7.49 8.89
CA ASP A 229 4.84 7.25 10.08
C ASP A 229 3.94 6.02 9.92
N TYR A 230 3.49 5.74 8.70
CA TYR A 230 2.69 4.56 8.39
C TYR A 230 3.53 3.29 8.27
N TYR A 231 4.63 3.31 7.50
CA TYR A 231 5.39 2.11 7.16
C TYR A 231 6.40 1.71 8.23
N LEU A 232 7.02 2.66 8.94
CA LEU A 232 8.04 2.38 9.95
C LEU A 232 7.51 1.44 11.05
N PRO A 233 6.35 1.68 11.70
CA PRO A 233 5.86 0.80 12.73
C PRO A 233 5.51 -0.59 12.18
N VAL A 234 5.01 -0.66 10.95
CA VAL A 234 4.69 -1.92 10.26
C VAL A 234 5.96 -2.75 10.05
N TYR A 235 7.03 -2.15 9.51
CA TYR A 235 8.29 -2.86 9.27
C TYR A 235 9.00 -3.27 10.54
N CYS A 236 9.02 -2.40 11.55
CA CYS A 236 9.61 -2.70 12.85
C CYS A 236 8.93 -3.91 13.51
N ASN A 237 7.60 -3.94 13.55
CA ASN A 237 6.87 -5.04 14.19
C ASN A 237 6.93 -6.35 13.37
N ILE A 238 6.88 -6.29 12.03
CA ILE A 238 7.08 -7.47 11.19
C ILE A 238 8.50 -8.03 11.35
N GLY A 239 9.52 -7.16 11.30
CA GLY A 239 10.92 -7.54 11.47
C GLY A 239 11.19 -8.15 12.83
N LEU A 240 10.66 -7.54 13.91
CA LEU A 240 10.73 -8.09 15.26
C LEU A 240 10.07 -9.48 15.35
N SER A 241 8.88 -9.63 14.76
CA SER A 241 8.16 -10.91 14.75
C SER A 241 8.97 -11.99 14.02
N MET A 242 9.52 -11.68 12.85
CA MET A 242 10.37 -12.61 12.08
C MET A 242 11.63 -13.00 12.85
N PHE A 243 12.29 -12.02 13.49
CA PHE A 243 13.47 -12.27 14.32
C PHE A 243 13.16 -13.20 15.50
N LEU A 244 12.04 -12.96 16.21
CA LEU A 244 11.62 -13.80 17.31
C LEU A 244 11.28 -15.22 16.86
N VAL A 245 10.56 -15.39 15.75
CA VAL A 245 10.28 -16.72 15.20
C VAL A 245 11.57 -17.45 14.83
N TRP A 246 12.51 -16.77 14.17
CA TRP A 246 13.80 -17.36 13.79
C TRP A 246 14.67 -17.75 14.99
N LYS A 247 14.68 -16.95 16.05
CA LYS A 247 15.51 -17.20 17.23
C LYS A 247 15.01 -18.34 18.11
N TYR A 248 13.70 -18.60 18.14
CA TYR A 248 13.05 -19.54 19.07
C TYR A 248 12.40 -20.75 18.37
N MET A 249 12.65 -20.94 17.08
CA MET A 249 12.41 -22.19 16.34
C MET A 249 13.72 -22.95 16.14
#